data_AF-M6YUM1-F1
#
_entry.id   AF-M6YUM1-F1
#
_cell.length_a   1.000
_cell.length_b   1.000
_cell.length_c   1.000
_cell.angle_alpha   90.00
_cell.angle_beta   90.00
_cell.angle_gamma   90.00
#
_symmetry.space_group_name_H-M   'P 1'
#
loop_
_entity.id
_entity.type
_entity.pdbx_description
1 polymer ?
#
loop_
_entity_poly.entity_id
_entity_poly.type
_entity_poly.pdbx_seq_one_letter_code
_entity_poly.pdbx_strand_id
1 'polypeptide(L)'
;MKSVETWLDEYGESHQNPINKNIHWICVPSIYFTVVGLLWAIPVPSVFLSVPYLNFATIALVLALVFYIRLSTTLAFGMLILSSLMMYLIVLLERTVLPIMIGNYSYGILELSVTIFVLAWVGQFIGHKIEGKKPSFFKDLQFLMIGPIWLLGFIYKKMKIAY
;
A
#
# COMPACT_ATOMS: atom_id res chain seq x y z
N MET A 1 -15.56 10.80 12.44
CA MET A 1 -14.62 9.69 12.18
C MET A 1 -13.98 9.32 13.51
N LYS A 2 -13.60 8.06 13.71
CA LYS A 2 -12.76 7.67 14.86
C LYS A 2 -11.44 8.45 14.81
N SER A 3 -10.80 8.68 15.95
CA SER A 3 -9.48 9.31 15.99
C SER A 3 -8.42 8.40 15.35
N VAL A 4 -7.26 8.96 15.00
CA VAL A 4 -6.12 8.18 14.49
C VAL A 4 -5.73 7.09 15.46
N GLU A 5 -5.58 7.45 16.74
CA GLU A 5 -5.16 6.55 17.81
C GLU A 5 -6.14 5.39 17.92
N THR A 6 -7.45 5.68 17.89
CA THR A 6 -8.49 4.64 17.95
C THR A 6 -8.34 3.65 16.78
N TRP A 7 -8.13 4.14 15.55
CA TRP A 7 -7.92 3.27 14.39
C TRP A 7 -6.65 2.42 14.51
N LEU A 8 -5.54 3.02 14.96
CA LEU A 8 -4.25 2.34 15.08
C LEU A 8 -4.25 1.32 16.23
N ASP A 9 -4.94 1.63 17.33
CA ASP A 9 -5.06 0.74 18.48
C ASP A 9 -5.95 -0.47 18.11
N GLU A 10 -7.13 -0.23 17.53
CA GLU A 10 -8.01 -1.31 17.04
C GLU A 10 -7.31 -2.21 16.00
N TYR A 11 -6.54 -1.61 15.08
CA TYR A 11 -5.75 -2.39 14.13
C TYR A 11 -4.69 -3.22 14.88
N GLY A 12 -3.99 -2.60 15.83
CA GLY A 12 -2.95 -3.22 16.65
C GLY A 12 -3.43 -4.39 17.51
N GLU A 13 -4.70 -4.43 17.93
CA GLU A 13 -5.25 -5.55 18.71
C GLU A 13 -5.06 -6.91 18.01
N SER A 14 -5.10 -6.93 16.68
CA SER A 14 -4.92 -8.13 15.86
C SER A 14 -3.49 -8.36 15.39
N HIS A 15 -2.53 -7.61 15.92
CA HIS A 15 -1.12 -7.68 15.57
C HIS A 15 -0.28 -7.48 16.84
N GLN A 16 -0.22 -8.49 17.70
CA GLN A 16 0.60 -8.48 18.91
C GLN A 16 1.83 -9.38 18.77
N ASN A 17 1.72 -10.50 18.04
CA ASN A 17 2.81 -11.44 17.86
C ASN A 17 3.97 -10.81 17.02
N PRO A 18 5.22 -10.81 17.52
CA PRO A 18 6.36 -10.23 16.80
C PRO A 18 6.60 -10.81 15.40
N ILE A 19 6.35 -12.11 15.19
CA ILE A 19 6.49 -12.75 13.88
C ILE A 19 5.43 -12.21 12.92
N ASN A 20 4.17 -12.12 13.36
CA ASN A 20 3.10 -11.54 12.56
C ASN A 20 3.38 -10.07 12.22
N LYS A 21 3.87 -9.28 13.17
CA LYS A 21 4.31 -7.89 12.93
C LYS A 21 5.41 -7.80 11.88
N ASN A 22 6.43 -8.66 11.95
CA ASN A 22 7.53 -8.67 10.98
C ASN A 22 7.06 -9.06 9.58
N ILE A 23 6.15 -10.03 9.47
CA ILE A 23 5.49 -10.37 8.21
C ILE A 23 4.76 -9.15 7.65
N HIS A 24 4.02 -8.42 8.49
CA HIS A 24 3.31 -7.21 8.07
C HIS A 24 4.24 -6.10 7.57
N TRP A 25 5.41 -5.92 8.19
CA TRP A 25 6.43 -4.96 7.74
C TRP A 25 6.91 -5.21 6.32
N ILE A 26 6.81 -6.45 5.83
CA ILE A 26 7.16 -6.82 4.45
C ILE A 26 5.90 -6.80 3.57
N CYS A 27 4.87 -7.54 3.97
CA CYS A 27 3.70 -7.77 3.14
C CYS A 27 2.83 -6.53 2.95
N VAL A 28 2.66 -5.65 3.95
CA VAL A 28 1.81 -4.46 3.80
C VAL A 28 2.39 -3.49 2.76
N PRO A 29 3.68 -3.10 2.80
CA PRO A 29 4.26 -2.28 1.72
C PRO A 29 4.21 -2.96 0.35
N SER A 30 4.44 -4.28 0.28
CA SER A 30 4.33 -5.02 -0.98
C SER A 30 2.89 -5.05 -1.54
N ILE A 31 1.89 -5.27 -0.68
CA ILE A 31 0.47 -5.22 -1.07
C ILE A 31 0.12 -3.81 -1.52
N TYR A 32 0.56 -2.78 -0.80
CA TYR A 32 0.32 -1.39 -1.18
C TYR A 32 0.94 -1.08 -2.56
N PHE A 33 2.21 -1.41 -2.77
CA PHE A 33 2.91 -1.26 -4.05
C PHE A 33 2.16 -1.95 -5.18
N THR A 34 1.76 -3.21 -4.98
CA THR A 34 1.09 -4.00 -6.02
C THR A 34 -0.33 -3.54 -6.29
N VAL A 35 -1.08 -3.03 -5.31
CA VAL A 35 -2.39 -2.41 -5.57
C VAL A 35 -2.23 -1.18 -6.46
N VAL A 36 -1.23 -0.33 -6.20
CA VAL A 36 -0.92 0.81 -7.08
C VAL A 36 -0.51 0.32 -8.48
N GLY A 37 0.32 -0.72 -8.57
CA GLY A 37 0.74 -1.32 -9.84
C GLY A 37 -0.42 -1.95 -10.64
N LEU A 38 -1.34 -2.64 -9.98
CA LEU A 38 -2.53 -3.21 -10.59
C LEU A 38 -3.43 -2.10 -11.16
N LEU A 39 -3.65 -1.02 -10.41
CA LEU A 39 -4.42 0.14 -10.88
C LEU A 39 -3.70 0.90 -12.00
N TRP A 40 -2.37 0.92 -11.98
CA TRP A 40 -1.53 1.54 -13.02
C TRP A 40 -1.68 0.80 -14.36
N ALA A 41 -1.76 -0.53 -14.31
CA ALA A 41 -1.89 -1.37 -15.50
C ALA A 41 -3.29 -1.38 -16.14
N ILE A 42 -4.29 -0.72 -15.53
CA ILE A 42 -5.64 -0.65 -16.10
C ILE A 42 -5.63 0.28 -17.33
N PRO A 43 -6.11 -0.18 -18.51
CA PRO A 43 -6.24 0.67 -19.69
C PRO A 43 -7.09 1.91 -19.40
N VAL A 44 -6.59 3.09 -19.80
CA VAL A 44 -7.27 4.36 -19.57
C VAL A 44 -8.05 4.82 -20.80
N PRO A 45 -9.17 5.57 -20.64
CA PRO A 45 -9.83 6.22 -21.77
C PRO A 45 -8.89 7.22 -22.47
N SER A 46 -9.07 7.42 -23.78
CA SER A 46 -8.20 8.29 -24.59
C SER A 46 -8.09 9.73 -24.05
N VAL A 47 -9.14 10.24 -23.41
CA VAL A 47 -9.15 11.57 -22.78
C VAL A 47 -8.12 11.70 -21.65
N PHE A 48 -7.70 10.61 -21.01
CA PHE A 48 -6.67 10.66 -19.97
C PHE A 48 -5.26 10.81 -20.54
N LEU A 49 -5.03 10.37 -21.78
CA LEU A 49 -3.70 10.34 -22.39
C LEU A 49 -3.10 11.73 -22.63
N SER A 50 -3.93 12.78 -22.65
CA SER A 50 -3.49 14.18 -22.78
C SER A 50 -2.94 14.76 -21.48
N VAL A 51 -3.18 14.11 -20.33
CA VAL A 51 -2.73 14.56 -19.02
C VAL A 51 -1.61 13.63 -18.53
N PRO A 52 -0.38 14.13 -18.37
CA PRO A 52 0.74 13.31 -17.93
C PRO A 52 0.42 12.57 -16.63
N TYR A 53 0.68 11.27 -16.61
CA TYR A 53 0.49 10.36 -15.46
C TYR A 53 -0.94 10.21 -14.96
N LEU A 54 -1.96 10.76 -15.63
CA LEU A 54 -3.35 10.54 -15.23
C LEU A 54 -3.79 9.10 -15.55
N ASN A 55 -4.05 8.33 -14.50
CA ASN A 55 -4.63 6.99 -14.58
C ASN A 55 -5.39 6.63 -13.30
N PHE A 56 -5.91 5.40 -13.24
CA PHE A 56 -6.67 4.93 -12.09
C PHE A 56 -5.83 4.84 -10.81
N ALA A 57 -4.52 4.57 -10.90
CA ALA A 57 -3.63 4.60 -9.74
C ALA A 57 -3.52 6.01 -9.16
N THR A 58 -3.27 7.03 -10.00
CA THR A 58 -3.18 8.41 -9.50
C THR A 58 -4.49 8.91 -8.90
N ILE A 59 -5.64 8.55 -9.50
CA ILE A 59 -6.95 8.91 -8.98
C ILE A 59 -7.15 8.25 -7.59
N ALA A 60 -6.87 6.96 -7.48
CA ALA A 60 -7.00 6.24 -6.21
C ALA A 60 -6.07 6.80 -5.12
N LEU A 61 -4.82 7.14 -5.47
CA LEU A 61 -3.87 7.74 -4.53
C LEU A 61 -4.32 9.12 -4.05
N VAL A 62 -4.89 9.96 -4.93
CA VAL A 62 -5.46 11.25 -4.53
C VAL A 62 -6.63 11.05 -3.56
N LEU A 63 -7.53 10.10 -3.84
CA LEU A 63 -8.64 9.77 -2.94
C LEU A 63 -8.15 9.23 -1.60
N ALA A 64 -7.12 8.38 -1.61
CA ALA A 64 -6.48 7.87 -0.40
C ALA A 64 -5.84 9.00 0.42
N LEU A 65 -5.17 9.96 -0.24
CA LEU A 65 -4.62 11.14 0.44
C LEU A 65 -5.70 12.01 1.06
N VAL A 66 -6.85 12.22 0.40
CA VAL A 66 -7.99 12.93 1.01
C VAL A 66 -8.47 12.21 2.27
N PHE A 67 -8.54 10.88 2.25
CA PHE A 67 -8.85 10.09 3.45
C PHE A 67 -7.80 10.31 4.56
N TYR A 68 -6.51 10.24 4.24
CA TYR A 68 -5.46 10.45 5.24
C TYR A 68 -5.41 11.87 5.80
N ILE A 69 -5.65 12.89 4.97
CA ILE A 69 -5.71 14.29 5.42
C ILE A 69 -6.84 14.49 6.43
N ARG A 70 -7.98 13.84 6.21
CA ARG A 70 -9.12 13.87 7.16
C ARG A 70 -8.82 13.14 8.48
N LEU A 71 -7.82 12.27 8.48
CA LEU A 71 -7.42 11.50 9.65
C LEU A 71 -6.30 12.22 10.43
N SER A 72 -5.19 12.55 9.77
CA SER A 72 -4.08 13.33 10.31
C SER A 72 -3.24 13.90 9.17
N THR A 73 -3.02 15.22 9.16
CA THR A 73 -2.20 15.90 8.15
C THR A 73 -0.75 15.43 8.17
N THR A 74 -0.21 15.10 9.35
CA THR A 74 1.15 14.57 9.50
C THR A 74 1.28 13.18 8.87
N LEU A 75 0.34 12.26 9.15
CA LEU A 75 0.33 10.95 8.49
C LEU A 75 0.09 11.06 6.98
N ALA A 76 -0.77 11.99 6.55
CA ALA A 76 -1.01 12.23 5.13
C ALA A 76 0.26 12.65 4.39
N PHE A 77 1.13 13.44 5.02
CA PHE A 77 2.42 13.82 4.42
C PHE A 77 3.35 12.60 4.26
N GLY A 78 3.43 11.72 5.26
CA GLY A 78 4.18 10.48 5.11
C GLY A 78 3.62 9.56 4.05
N MET A 79 2.29 9.45 3.96
CA MET A 79 1.63 8.70 2.90
C MET A 79 1.81 9.32 1.52
N LEU A 80 1.90 10.65 1.40
CA LEU A 80 2.25 11.33 0.15
C LEU A 80 3.65 10.95 -0.31
N ILE A 81 4.64 10.95 0.59
CA ILE A 81 6.01 10.52 0.29
C ILE A 81 6.02 9.05 -0.13
N LEU A 82 5.40 8.17 0.66
CA LEU A 82 5.34 6.74 0.37
C LEU A 82 4.67 6.48 -0.99
N SER A 83 3.54 7.12 -1.26
CA SER A 83 2.80 6.97 -2.53
C SER A 83 3.61 7.46 -3.72
N SER A 84 4.29 8.61 -3.56
CA SER A 84 5.17 9.15 -4.60
C SER A 84 6.33 8.20 -4.89
N LEU A 85 6.91 7.59 -3.86
CA LEU A 85 7.95 6.56 -4.01
C LEU A 85 7.42 5.33 -4.75
N MET A 86 6.25 4.81 -4.37
CA MET A 86 5.67 3.63 -5.05
C MET A 86 5.38 3.92 -6.52
N MET A 87 4.80 5.08 -6.84
CA MET A 87 4.58 5.52 -8.22
C MET A 87 5.89 5.65 -8.99
N TYR A 88 6.92 6.25 -8.39
CA TYR A 88 8.24 6.35 -9.00
C TYR A 88 8.83 4.96 -9.31
N LEU A 89 8.74 4.02 -8.37
CA LEU A 89 9.22 2.65 -8.57
C LEU A 89 8.47 1.92 -9.68
N ILE A 90 7.15 2.08 -9.77
CA ILE A 90 6.35 1.49 -10.85
C ILE A 90 6.80 2.04 -12.21
N VAL A 91 6.94 3.37 -12.33
CA VAL A 91 7.38 4.01 -13.58
C VAL A 91 8.80 3.57 -13.95
N LEU A 92 9.71 3.50 -12.97
CA LEU A 92 11.08 3.02 -13.18
C LEU A 92 11.10 1.57 -13.66
N LEU A 93 10.28 0.71 -13.05
CA LEU A 93 10.19 -0.70 -13.42
C LEU A 93 9.63 -0.87 -14.84
N GLU A 94 8.51 -0.21 -15.14
CA GLU A 94 7.83 -0.30 -16.44
C GLU A 94 8.69 0.23 -17.58
N ARG A 95 9.30 1.41 -17.40
CA ARG A 95 9.94 2.14 -18.50
C ARG A 95 11.41 1.82 -18.69
N THR A 96 12.06 1.27 -17.66
CA THR A 96 13.51 1.06 -17.68
C THR A 96 13.88 -0.38 -17.33
N VAL A 97 13.52 -0.85 -16.13
CA VAL A 97 14.06 -2.11 -15.63
C VAL A 97 13.53 -3.32 -16.39
N LEU A 98 12.21 -3.45 -16.55
CA LEU A 98 11.61 -4.61 -17.24
C LEU A 98 12.04 -4.67 -18.72
N PRO A 99 12.01 -3.56 -19.49
CA PRO A 99 12.53 -3.59 -20.87
C PRO A 99 13.99 -4.04 -20.97
N ILE A 100 14.86 -3.65 -20.02
CA ILE A 100 16.26 -4.06 -20.01
C ILE A 100 16.43 -5.54 -19.61
N MET A 101 15.72 -5.97 -18.57
CA MET A 101 15.92 -7.29 -17.95
C MET A 101 15.31 -8.43 -18.77
N ILE A 102 14.14 -8.18 -19.36
CA ILE A 102 13.34 -9.21 -20.01
C ILE A 102 12.84 -8.79 -21.39
N GLY A 103 13.30 -7.66 -21.96
CA GLY A 103 12.96 -7.26 -23.34
C GLY A 103 11.46 -7.05 -23.56
N ASN A 104 10.97 -7.47 -24.74
CA ASN A 104 9.56 -7.34 -25.15
C ASN A 104 8.71 -8.57 -24.81
N TYR A 105 9.11 -9.38 -23.82
CA TYR A 105 8.27 -10.49 -23.36
C TYR A 105 6.96 -9.94 -22.77
N SER A 106 5.87 -10.72 -22.83
CA SER A 106 4.54 -10.31 -22.35
C SER A 106 4.42 -10.17 -20.82
N TYR A 107 5.53 -10.03 -20.10
CA TYR A 107 5.56 -9.89 -18.65
C TYR A 107 5.86 -8.44 -18.28
N GLY A 108 4.86 -7.75 -17.73
CA GLY A 108 4.91 -6.33 -17.38
C GLY A 108 4.56 -6.06 -15.93
N ILE A 109 4.12 -4.82 -15.65
CA ILE A 109 3.69 -4.40 -14.31
C ILE A 109 2.49 -5.20 -13.81
N LEU A 110 1.58 -5.60 -14.70
CA LEU A 110 0.40 -6.38 -14.33
C LEU A 110 0.80 -7.74 -13.73
N GLU A 111 1.58 -8.53 -14.47
CA GLU A 111 2.00 -9.87 -14.08
C GLU A 111 2.90 -9.84 -12.83
N LEU A 112 3.81 -8.86 -12.78
CA LEU A 112 4.64 -8.61 -11.59
C LEU A 112 3.77 -8.30 -10.36
N SER A 113 2.80 -7.40 -10.52
CA SER A 113 1.94 -6.97 -9.42
C SER A 113 1.03 -8.10 -8.94
N VAL A 114 0.42 -8.87 -9.85
CA VAL A 114 -0.39 -10.04 -9.49
C VAL A 114 0.45 -11.07 -8.72
N THR A 115 1.66 -11.37 -9.20
CA THR A 115 2.55 -12.36 -8.57
C THR A 115 2.91 -11.95 -7.14
N ILE A 116 3.39 -10.72 -6.95
CA ILE A 116 3.77 -10.22 -5.63
C ILE A 116 2.55 -10.07 -4.72
N PHE A 117 1.40 -9.63 -5.25
CA PHE A 117 0.16 -9.46 -4.49
C PHE A 117 -0.30 -10.79 -3.89
N VAL A 118 -0.34 -11.87 -4.70
CA VAL A 118 -0.71 -13.21 -4.22
C VAL A 118 0.26 -13.70 -3.16
N LEU A 119 1.57 -13.61 -3.40
CA LEU A 119 2.59 -14.05 -2.45
C LEU A 119 2.53 -13.27 -1.13
N ALA A 120 2.34 -11.96 -1.19
CA ALA A 120 2.26 -11.11 -0.01
C ALA A 120 0.99 -11.38 0.81
N TRP A 121 -0.15 -11.64 0.15
CA TRP A 121 -1.38 -12.05 0.84
C TRP A 121 -1.28 -13.42 1.49
N VAL A 122 -0.66 -14.40 0.82
CA VAL A 122 -0.34 -15.70 1.43
C VAL A 122 0.51 -15.49 2.69
N GLY A 123 1.53 -14.63 2.61
CA GLY A 123 2.34 -14.22 3.75
C GLY A 123 1.49 -13.64 4.89
N GLN A 124 0.63 -12.66 4.61
CA GLN A 124 -0.26 -12.07 5.62
C GLN A 124 -1.18 -13.11 6.27
N PHE A 125 -1.77 -14.03 5.51
CA PHE A 125 -2.63 -15.07 6.09
C PHE A 125 -1.85 -16.03 6.97
N ILE A 126 -0.59 -16.36 6.63
CA ILE A 126 0.30 -17.12 7.51
C ILE A 126 0.56 -16.34 8.81
N GLY A 127 0.85 -15.04 8.71
CA GLY A 127 1.03 -14.16 9.88
C GLY A 127 -0.19 -14.16 10.80
N HIS A 128 -1.39 -14.01 10.24
CA HIS A 128 -2.64 -14.06 11.00
C HIS A 128 -2.96 -15.45 11.57
N LYS A 129 -2.57 -16.52 10.90
CA LYS A 129 -2.67 -17.88 11.45
C LYS A 129 -1.78 -18.04 12.69
N ILE A 130 -0.58 -17.48 12.66
CA ILE A 130 0.35 -17.46 13.81
C ILE A 130 -0.20 -16.58 14.95
N GLU A 131 -0.83 -15.46 14.61
CA GLU A 131 -1.48 -14.58 15.59
C GLU A 131 -2.70 -15.22 16.27
N GLY A 132 -3.40 -16.12 15.57
CA GLY A 132 -4.68 -16.70 16.04
C GLY A 132 -5.86 -15.74 15.92
N LYS A 133 -5.71 -14.60 15.24
CA LYS A 133 -6.75 -13.61 14.98
C LYS A 133 -6.97 -13.42 13.48
N LYS A 134 -8.23 -13.28 13.08
CA LYS A 134 -8.58 -12.98 11.69
C LYS A 134 -8.07 -11.60 11.27
N PRO A 135 -7.71 -11.39 9.99
CA PRO A 135 -7.34 -10.07 9.49
C PRO A 135 -8.42 -9.01 9.73
N SER A 136 -8.02 -7.79 10.09
CA SER A 136 -8.95 -6.70 10.44
C SER A 136 -9.87 -6.28 9.30
N PHE A 137 -9.44 -6.44 8.03
CA PHE A 137 -10.27 -6.05 6.89
C PHE A 137 -11.54 -6.89 6.73
N PHE A 138 -11.62 -8.07 7.36
CA PHE A 138 -12.86 -8.85 7.43
C PHE A 138 -13.93 -8.16 8.29
N LYS A 139 -13.54 -7.26 9.21
CA LYS A 139 -14.48 -6.44 9.99
C LYS A 139 -14.89 -5.20 9.20
N ASP A 140 -13.92 -4.53 8.60
CA ASP A 140 -14.10 -3.29 7.84
C ASP A 140 -13.00 -3.13 6.79
N LEU A 141 -13.37 -2.96 5.52
CA LEU A 141 -12.42 -2.78 4.42
C LEU A 141 -11.52 -1.55 4.60
N GLN A 142 -11.93 -0.55 5.37
CA GLN A 142 -11.09 0.61 5.69
C GLN A 142 -9.77 0.22 6.36
N PHE A 143 -9.71 -0.93 7.06
CA PHE A 143 -8.48 -1.40 7.67
C PHE A 143 -7.37 -1.73 6.65
N LEU A 144 -7.69 -1.91 5.37
CA LEU A 144 -6.68 -1.98 4.30
C LEU A 144 -5.92 -0.65 4.16
N MET A 145 -6.60 0.48 4.36
CA MET A 145 -5.99 1.80 4.36
C MET A 145 -5.27 2.13 5.67
N ILE A 146 -5.68 1.49 6.78
CA ILE A 146 -5.06 1.68 8.10
C ILE A 146 -3.72 0.94 8.22
N GLY A 147 -3.55 -0.24 7.60
CA GLY A 147 -2.31 -1.01 7.66
C GLY A 147 -1.04 -0.21 7.33
N PRO A 148 -0.96 0.52 6.20
CA PRO A 148 0.20 1.33 5.86
C PRO A 148 0.53 2.43 6.87
N ILE A 149 -0.48 3.17 7.35
CA ILE A 149 -0.27 4.24 8.34
C ILE A 149 0.06 3.69 9.72
N TRP A 150 -0.36 2.46 10.04
CA TRP A 150 0.05 1.79 11.28
C TRP A 150 1.55 1.50 11.30
N LEU A 151 2.12 1.06 10.16
CA LEU A 151 3.57 0.92 10.02
C LEU A 151 4.28 2.28 10.08
N LEU A 152 3.77 3.28 9.36
CA LEU A 152 4.30 4.65 9.42
C LEU A 152 4.28 5.21 10.85
N GLY A 153 3.24 4.91 11.62
CA GLY A 153 3.10 5.30 13.01
C GLY A 153 4.23 4.81 13.91
N PHE A 154 4.79 3.62 13.67
CA PHE A 154 5.99 3.15 14.37
C PHE A 154 7.24 3.95 13.98
N ILE A 155 7.40 4.31 12.71
CA ILE A 155 8.50 5.14 12.22
C ILE A 155 8.44 6.52 12.90
N TYR A 156 7.26 7.14 12.91
CA TYR A 156 7.04 8.45 13.51
C TYR A 156 7.26 8.44 15.02
N LYS A 157 6.75 7.42 15.73
CA LYS A 157 7.03 7.23 17.16
C LYS A 157 8.54 7.12 17.42
N LYS A 158 9.29 6.37 16.60
CA LYS A 158 10.75 6.26 16.71
C LYS A 158 11.46 7.60 16.44
N MET A 159 10.94 8.41 15.53
CA MET A 159 11.45 9.74 15.18
C MET A 159 10.94 10.86 16.08
N LYS A 160 10.06 10.55 17.06
CA LYS A 160 9.39 11.53 17.93
C LYS A 160 8.56 12.58 17.16
N ILE A 161 7.96 12.17 16.05
CA ILE A 161 7.01 12.98 15.27
C ILE A 161 5.61 12.72 15.81
N ALA A 162 4.90 13.78 16.21
CA ALA A 162 3.50 13.70 16.63
C ALA A 162 2.56 13.73 15.42
N TYR A 163 1.48 12.98 15.48
CA TYR A 163 0.51 12.85 14.39
C TYR A 163 -0.87 12.51 14.91
#